data_AF-A0A5A7NJT6-F1
#
_entry.id   AF-A0A5A7NJT6-F1
#
_cell.length_a   1.000
_cell.length_b   1.000
_cell.length_c   1.000
_cell.angle_alpha   90.00
_cell.angle_beta   90.00
_cell.angle_gamma   90.00
#
_symmetry.space_group_name_H-M   'P 1'
#
loop_
_entity.id
_entity.type
_entity.pdbx_description
1 polymer ?
#
loop_
_entity_poly.entity_id
_entity_poly.type
_entity_poly.pdbx_seq_one_letter_code
_entity_poly.pdbx_strand_id
1 'polypeptide(L)' 'MPEFRLADLEAHSDLMEFARDEARLVIARDPDLKGPRADALRVLLYLFERDAAVKYLKSG' A
#
# COMPACT_ATOMS: atom_id res chain seq x y z
N MET A 1 -4.71 22.57 -17.95
CA MET A 1 -5.54 21.66 -17.13
C MET A 1 -4.74 20.38 -16.94
N PRO A 2 -4.52 19.86 -15.73
CA PRO A 2 -3.75 18.63 -15.56
C PRO A 2 -4.61 17.47 -16.06
N GLU A 3 -4.09 16.71 -17.03
CA GLU A 3 -4.73 15.50 -17.52
C GLU A 3 -4.77 14.48 -16.38
N PHE A 4 -5.98 14.09 -15.96
CA PHE A 4 -6.18 12.94 -15.09
C PHE A 4 -5.72 11.70 -15.85
N ARG A 5 -4.53 11.21 -15.52
CA ARG A 5 -4.06 9.90 -15.97
C ARG A 5 -4.79 8.85 -15.14
N LEU A 6 -5.90 8.35 -15.66
CA LEU A 6 -6.52 7.15 -15.11
C LEU A 6 -5.55 5.99 -15.28
N ALA A 7 -5.29 5.26 -14.21
CA ALA A 7 -4.48 4.07 -14.27
C ALA A 7 -5.17 3.06 -15.20
N ASP A 8 -4.43 2.57 -16.19
CA ASP A 8 -4.87 1.45 -17.01
C ASP A 8 -4.80 0.19 -16.16
N LEU A 9 -5.96 -0.29 -15.71
CA LEU A 9 -6.06 -1.47 -14.85
C LEU A 9 -5.69 -2.76 -15.58
N GLU A 10 -5.83 -2.80 -16.90
CA GLU A 10 -5.50 -3.97 -17.70
C GLU A 10 -3.98 -4.08 -17.86
N ALA A 11 -3.31 -2.96 -18.16
CA ALA A 11 -1.85 -2.90 -18.30
C ALA A 11 -1.07 -3.14 -16.99
N HIS A 12 -1.69 -2.94 -15.82
CA HIS A 12 -1.05 -3.12 -14.52
C HIS A 12 -1.63 -4.26 -13.68
N SER A 13 -2.51 -5.08 -14.26
CA SER A 13 -3.23 -6.15 -13.55
C SER A 13 -2.28 -7.11 -12.80
N ASP A 14 -1.23 -7.58 -13.45
CA ASP A 14 -0.21 -8.48 -12.84
C ASP A 14 0.52 -7.83 -11.66
N LEU A 15 0.83 -6.53 -11.78
CA LEU A 15 1.50 -5.77 -10.72
C LEU A 15 0.58 -5.54 -9.52
N MET A 16 -0.72 -5.37 -9.78
CA MET A 16 -1.73 -5.22 -8.73
C MET A 16 -1.97 -6.53 -7.97
N GLU A 17 -1.89 -7.67 -8.64
CA GLU A 17 -1.96 -8.99 -7.99
C GLU A 17 -0.75 -9.21 -7.08
N PHE A 18 0.46 -8.96 -7.60
CA PHE A 18 1.69 -9.04 -6.81
C PHE A 18 1.67 -8.12 -5.58
N ALA A 19 1.25 -6.86 -5.75
CA ALA A 19 1.15 -5.91 -4.65
C ALA A 19 0.15 -6.36 -3.58
N ARG A 20 -0.97 -6.98 -3.98
CA ARG A 20 -1.99 -7.50 -3.07
C ARG A 20 -1.46 -8.68 -2.25
N ASP A 21 -0.71 -9.58 -2.87
CA ASP A 21 -0.12 -10.72 -2.18
C ASP A 21 0.96 -10.30 -1.19
N GLU A 22 1.83 -9.34 -1.56
CA GLU A 22 2.81 -8.76 -0.65
C GLU A 22 2.13 -8.09 0.56
N ALA A 23 1.06 -7.32 0.33
CA ALA A 23 0.29 -6.71 1.41
C ALA A 23 -0.31 -7.75 2.37
N ARG A 24 -0.88 -8.85 1.83
CA ARG A 24 -1.41 -9.96 2.63
C ARG A 24 -0.30 -10.62 3.45
N LEU A 25 0.86 -10.86 2.86
CA LEU A 25 2.00 -11.48 3.52
C LEU A 25 2.53 -10.61 4.68
N VAL A 26 2.58 -9.30 4.48
CA VAL A 26 2.99 -8.34 5.52
C VAL A 26 2.05 -8.42 6.72
N ILE A 27 0.73 -8.32 6.50
CA ILE A 27 -0.26 -8.39 7.59
C ILE A 27 -0.25 -9.75 8.28
N ALA A 28 -0.09 -10.84 7.52
CA ALA A 28 -0.04 -12.19 8.10
C ALA A 28 1.20 -12.39 9.02
N ARG A 29 2.32 -11.74 8.72
CA ARG A 29 3.58 -11.85 9.48
C ARG A 29 3.68 -10.84 10.62
N ASP A 30 3.15 -9.65 10.40
CA ASP A 30 3.23 -8.51 11.32
C ASP A 30 1.89 -7.77 11.32
N PRO A 31 0.85 -8.34 11.96
CA PRO A 31 -0.51 -7.81 11.94
C PRO A 31 -0.61 -6.44 12.62
N ASP A 32 0.26 -6.18 13.59
CA ASP A 32 0.34 -4.89 14.28
C ASP A 32 1.17 -3.85 13.51
N LEU A 33 1.82 -4.25 12.41
CA LEU A 33 2.77 -3.46 11.65
C LEU A 33 3.85 -2.85 12.59
N LYS A 34 4.49 -3.66 13.43
CA LYS A 34 5.48 -3.19 14.42
C LYS A 34 6.88 -3.70 14.08
N GLY A 35 7.85 -2.77 14.15
CA GLY A 35 9.28 -3.07 14.03
C GLY A 35 9.89 -2.57 12.73
N PRO A 36 11.18 -2.90 12.48
CA PRO A 36 11.99 -2.21 11.48
C PRO A 36 11.45 -2.28 10.04
N ARG A 37 10.83 -3.40 9.67
CA ARG A 37 10.21 -3.57 8.34
C ARG A 37 8.93 -2.75 8.19
N ALA A 38 8.11 -2.70 9.24
CA ALA A 38 6.88 -1.93 9.23
C ALA A 38 7.15 -0.42 9.21
N ASP A 39 8.23 0.05 9.84
CA ASP A 39 8.61 1.47 9.79
C ASP A 39 9.00 1.89 8.37
N ALA A 40 9.74 1.06 7.63
CA ALA A 40 10.03 1.30 6.22
C ALA A 40 8.75 1.29 5.36
N LEU A 41 7.83 0.37 5.62
CA LEU A 41 6.53 0.31 4.92
C LEU A 41 5.68 1.56 5.19
N ARG A 42 5.64 2.04 6.43
CA ARG A 42 4.93 3.27 6.79
C ARG A 42 5.49 4.47 6.04
N VAL A 43 6.82 4.60 5.96
CA VAL A 43 7.47 5.65 5.16
C VAL A 43 7.05 5.55 3.70
N LEU A 44 7.06 4.34 3.14
CA LEU A 44 6.63 4.10 1.76
C LEU A 44 5.17 4.52 1.55
N LEU A 45 4.28 4.14 2.45
CA LEU A 45 2.87 4.55 2.41
C LEU A 45 2.71 6.08 2.52
N TYR A 46 3.49 6.76 3.37
CA TYR A 46 3.46 8.23 3.44
C TYR A 46 3.93 8.91 2.15
N LEU A 47 4.91 8.32 1.45
CA LEU A 47 5.44 8.86 0.20
C LEU A 47 4.47 8.69 -0.97
N PHE A 48 3.79 7.54 -1.06
CA PHE A 48 2.91 7.22 -2.19
C PHE A 48 1.43 7.53 -1.94
N GLU A 49 0.97 7.49 -0.69
CA GLU A 49 -0.41 7.76 -0.30
C GLU A 49 -0.48 8.97 0.63
N ARG A 50 -0.40 10.16 0.01
CA ARG A 50 -0.55 11.44 0.70
C ARG A 50 -1.86 11.45 1.51
N ASP A 51 -1.72 11.19 2.81
CA ASP A 51 -2.70 11.27 3.90
C ASP A 51 -3.87 10.26 3.97
N ALA A 52 -4.08 9.36 3.01
CA ALA A 52 -5.26 8.49 2.98
C ALA A 52 -5.13 7.16 3.76
N ALA A 53 -3.97 6.48 3.70
CA ALA A 53 -3.80 5.12 4.23
C ALA A 53 -3.81 5.01 5.76
N VAL A 54 -3.22 6.00 6.45
CA VAL A 54 -2.97 5.94 7.90
C VAL A 54 -4.26 5.85 8.70
N LYS A 55 -5.35 6.40 8.16
CA LYS A 55 -6.66 6.41 8.83
C LYS A 55 -7.34 5.03 8.80
N TYR A 56 -7.08 4.23 7.77
CA TYR A 56 -7.67 2.91 7.60
C TYR A 56 -6.85 1.79 8.23
N LEU A 57 -5.53 1.98 8.40
CA LEU A 57 -4.66 1.02 9.08
C LEU A 57 -4.98 0.82 10.58
N LYS A 58 -5.63 1.79 11.22
CA LYS A 58 -6.01 1.71 12.65
C LYS A 58 -7.40 1.11 12.91
N SER A 59 -8.20 0.92 11.88
CA SER A 59 -9.60 0.46 12.01
C SER A 59 -9.79 -1.01 11.64
N GLY A 60 -8.72 -1.75 11.40
CA GLY A 60 -8.72 -3.20 11.17
C GLY A 60 -8.27 -3.97 12.40
#